data_AF-A0A2H3J4M2-F1
#
_entry.id   AF-A0A2H3J4M2-F1
#
_cell.length_a   1.000
_cell.length_b   1.000
_cell.length_c   1.000
_cell.angle_alpha   90.00
_cell.angle_beta   90.00
_cell.angle_gamma   90.00
#
_symmetry.space_group_name_H-M   'P 1'
#
loop_
_entity.id
_entity.type
_entity.pdbx_description
1 polymer ?
#
loop_
_entity_poly.entity_id
_entity_poly.type
_entity_poly.pdbx_seq_one_letter_code
_entity_poly.pdbx_strand_id
1 'polypeptide(L)' 'PPGPKPLPVIGNLSDIPSEAAWKVFKQWGNTYGDLTYFHTFGREVIVINSAAVAHELLDKRSAIYSYRPF' A
#
# COMPACT_ATOMS: atom_id res chain seq x y z
N PRO A 1 4.83 -6.81 5.78
CA PRO A 1 4.40 -7.30 4.44
C PRO A 1 5.54 -7.11 3.42
N PRO A 2 5.57 -7.87 2.31
CA PRO A 2 6.54 -7.65 1.23
C PRO A 2 6.27 -6.31 0.51
N GLY A 3 7.31 -5.74 -0.11
CA GLY A 3 7.18 -4.49 -0.85
C GLY A 3 8.52 -3.92 -1.33
N PRO A 4 8.49 -2.76 -2.01
CA PRO A 4 9.69 -2.12 -2.52
C PRO A 4 10.64 -1.74 -1.38
N LYS A 5 11.94 -1.97 -1.55
CA LYS A 5 12.93 -1.65 -0.52
C LYS A 5 13.08 -0.13 -0.39
N PRO A 6 12.90 0.45 0.82
CA PRO A 6 13.04 1.88 1.01
C PRO A 6 14.50 2.31 0.86
N LEU A 7 14.72 3.49 0.27
CA LEU A 7 16.02 4.15 0.24
C LEU A 7 16.32 4.83 1.60
N PRO A 8 17.60 4.98 1.98
CA PRO A 8 17.97 5.76 3.15
C PRO A 8 17.39 7.18 3.08
N VAL A 9 16.85 7.67 4.19
CA VAL A 9 16.29 9.03 4.38
C VAL A 9 14.96 9.31 3.65
N ILE A 10 14.81 8.94 2.37
CA ILE A 10 13.62 9.28 1.56
C ILE A 10 12.58 8.16 1.41
N GLY A 11 12.86 6.96 1.90
CA GLY A 11 11.93 5.82 1.82
C GLY A 11 11.65 5.38 0.39
N ASN A 12 10.40 5.08 0.07
CA ASN A 12 9.92 4.68 -1.26
C ASN A 12 9.39 5.86 -2.09
N LEU A 13 9.78 7.09 -1.75
CA LEU A 13 9.26 8.28 -2.43
C LEU A 13 9.50 8.26 -3.94
N SER A 14 10.69 7.84 -4.36
CA SER A 14 11.05 7.75 -5.79
C SER A 14 10.31 6.64 -6.53
N ASP A 15 9.71 5.68 -5.81
CA ASP A 15 8.97 4.57 -6.40
C ASP A 15 7.50 4.92 -6.69
N ILE A 16 7.00 6.06 -6.17
CA ILE A 16 5.61 6.48 -6.29
C ILE A 16 5.51 7.62 -7.32
N PRO A 17 4.87 7.39 -8.48
CA PRO A 17 4.71 8.43 -9.48
C PRO A 17 3.68 9.47 -9.00
N SER A 18 3.90 10.73 -9.35
CA SER A 18 2.97 11.84 -9.07
C SER A 18 1.63 11.69 -9.81
N GLU A 19 1.63 10.98 -10.94
CA GLU A 19 0.46 10.71 -11.75
C GLU A 19 0.17 9.20 -11.83
N ALA A 20 -1.11 8.84 -11.80
CA ALA A 20 -1.58 7.47 -11.99
C ALA A 20 -0.89 6.41 -11.11
N ALA A 21 -0.62 6.73 -9.82
CA ALA A 21 0.01 5.83 -8.85
C ALA A 21 -0.64 4.42 -8.77
N TRP A 22 -1.94 4.32 -9.04
CA TRP A 22 -2.66 3.05 -9.12
C TRP A 22 -2.05 2.05 -10.13
N LYS A 23 -1.40 2.51 -11.20
CA LYS A 23 -0.70 1.64 -12.17
C LYS A 23 0.50 0.95 -11.51
N VAL A 24 1.28 1.69 -10.74
CA VAL A 24 2.44 1.15 -10.01
C VAL A 24 1.97 0.24 -8.89
N PHE A 25 0.93 0.63 -8.15
CA PHE A 25 0.34 -0.22 -7.12
C PHE A 25 -0.19 -1.55 -7.67
N LYS A 26 -0.75 -1.53 -8.89
CA LYS A 26 -1.17 -2.76 -9.59
C LYS A 26 0.04 -3.62 -9.97
N GLN A 27 1.12 -3.00 -10.46
CA GLN A 27 2.36 -3.72 -10.78
C GLN A 27 2.97 -4.35 -9.53
N TRP A 28 2.99 -3.63 -8.40
CA TRP A 28 3.40 -4.16 -7.10
C TRP A 28 2.53 -5.32 -6.65
N GLY A 29 1.22 -5.30 -6.92
CA GLY A 29 0.36 -6.46 -6.70
C GLY A 29 0.84 -7.71 -7.44
N ASN A 30 1.32 -7.55 -8.68
CA ASN A 30 1.88 -8.66 -9.46
C ASN A 30 3.25 -9.13 -8.93
N THR A 31 4.06 -8.21 -8.39
CA THR A 31 5.44 -8.50 -7.93
C THR A 31 5.50 -9.00 -6.49
N TYR A 32 4.72 -8.40 -5.59
CA TYR A 32 4.78 -8.60 -4.14
C TYR A 32 3.53 -9.30 -3.58
N GLY A 33 2.46 -9.41 -4.38
CA GLY A 33 1.23 -10.11 -4.04
C GLY A 33 0.12 -9.21 -3.50
N ASP A 34 -0.88 -9.86 -2.90
CA ASP A 34 -2.17 -9.27 -2.51
C ASP A 34 -2.06 -8.11 -1.50
N LEU A 35 -0.99 -8.08 -0.70
CA LEU A 35 -0.71 -7.01 0.25
C LEU A 35 0.72 -6.51 0.06
N THR A 36 0.84 -5.26 -0.35
CA THR A 36 2.13 -4.58 -0.48
C THR A 36 2.29 -3.55 0.63
N TYR A 37 3.46 -3.49 1.26
CA TYR A 37 3.83 -2.48 2.24
C TYR A 37 4.93 -1.57 1.72
N PHE A 38 4.82 -0.27 1.96
CA PHE A 38 5.89 0.68 1.68
C PHE A 38 5.87 1.84 2.68
N HIS A 39 7.00 2.54 2.79
CA HIS A 39 7.16 3.70 3.66
C HIS A 39 7.49 4.93 2.84
N THR A 40 6.71 6.02 2.99
CA THR A 40 6.94 7.27 2.27
C THR A 40 6.59 8.46 3.15
N PHE A 41 7.34 9.56 3.06
CA PHE A 41 7.07 10.79 3.82
C PHE A 41 6.79 10.59 5.32
N GLY A 42 7.48 9.65 5.98
CA GLY A 42 7.26 9.33 7.39
C GLY A 42 5.95 8.57 7.67
N ARG A 43 5.25 8.11 6.63
CA ARG A 43 3.99 7.35 6.72
C ARG A 43 4.21 5.92 6.24
N GLU A 44 3.63 4.99 6.99
CA GLU A 44 3.55 3.58 6.65
C GLU A 44 2.26 3.34 5.85
N VAL A 45 2.36 2.73 4.67
CA VAL A 45 1.22 2.52 3.78
C VAL A 45 1.13 1.05 3.37
N ILE A 46 -0.09 0.53 3.38
CA ILE A 46 -0.42 -0.80 2.89
C ILE A 46 -1.36 -0.66 1.69
N VAL A 47 -1.02 -1.33 0.59
CA VAL A 47 -1.84 -1.44 -0.62
C VAL A 47 -2.47 -2.83 -0.66
N ILE A 48 -3.80 -2.87 -0.84
CA ILE A 48 -4.57 -4.10 -1.00
C ILE A 48 -4.85 -4.30 -2.50
N ASN A 49 -4.34 -5.39 -3.07
CA ASN A 49 -4.50 -5.75 -4.48
C ASN A 49 -5.49 -6.92 -4.72
N SER A 50 -6.14 -7.41 -3.67
CA SER A 50 -7.08 -8.54 -3.71
C SER A 50 -8.45 -8.16 -3.16
N ALA A 51 -9.50 -8.49 -3.92
CA ALA A 51 -10.88 -8.22 -3.53
C ALA A 51 -11.29 -8.99 -2.27
N ALA A 52 -10.81 -10.24 -2.13
CA ALA A 52 -11.08 -11.05 -0.95
C ALA A 52 -10.47 -10.44 0.32
N VAL A 53 -9.22 -9.96 0.22
CA VAL A 53 -8.53 -9.29 1.33
C VAL A 53 -9.19 -7.95 1.66
N ALA A 54 -9.61 -7.19 0.64
CA ALA A 54 -10.32 -5.93 0.82
C ALA A 54 -11.65 -6.14 1.58
N HIS A 55 -12.42 -7.17 1.23
CA HIS A 55 -13.66 -7.49 1.94
C HIS A 55 -13.39 -7.94 3.39
N GLU A 56 -12.37 -8.76 3.62
CA GLU A 56 -12.04 -9.21 4.98
C GLU A 56 -11.57 -8.06 5.89
N LEU A 57 -10.79 -7.11 5.37
CA LEU A 57 -10.25 -5.99 6.15
C LEU A 57 -11.20 -4.80 6.21
N LEU A 58 -11.67 -4.32 5.06
CA LEU A 58 -12.39 -3.03 4.98
C LEU A 58 -13.88 -3.17 5.28
N ASP A 59 -14.48 -4.34 5.10
CA ASP A 59 -15.90 -4.56 5.33
C ASP A 59 -16.14 -5.27 6.67
N LYS A 60 -15.69 -6.53 6.80
CA LYS A 60 -15.91 -7.33 8.02
C LYS A 60 -15.25 -6.74 9.27
N ARG A 61 -14.11 -6.06 9.09
CA ARG A 61 -13.33 -5.42 10.17
C ARG A 61 -13.35 -3.89 10.06
N SER A 62 -14.36 -3.34 9.39
CA SER A 62 -14.55 -1.89 9.22
C SER A 62 -14.41 -1.11 10.53
N ALA A 63 -14.95 -1.61 11.64
CA ALA A 63 -14.84 -0.96 12.96
C ALA A 63 -13.39 -0.71 13.43
N ILE A 64 -12.41 -1.47 12.92
CA ILE A 64 -10.98 -1.32 13.23
C ILE A 64 -10.28 -0.44 12.20
N TYR A 65 -10.66 -0.53 10.93
CA TYR A 65 -9.93 0.07 9.80
C TYR A 65 -10.63 1.26 9.12
N SER A 66 -11.79 1.70 9.61
CA SER A 66 -12.53 2.84 9.04
C SER A 66 -11.94 4.22 9.36
N TYR A 67 -10.88 4.27 10.18
CA TYR A 67 -10.23 5.52 10.52
C TYR A 67 -9.53 6.15 9.31
N ARG A 68 -9.72 7.46 9.11
CA ARG A 68 -9.08 8.22 8.05
C ARG A 68 -7.83 8.94 8.59
N PRO A 69 -6.61 8.61 8.14
CA PRO A 69 -5.41 9.32 8.54
C PRO A 69 -5.38 10.73 7.95
N PHE A 70 -4.90 11.69 8.76
CA PHE A 70 -4.61 13.08 8.39
C PHE A 70 -3.20 13.22 7.83
#